data_AF-A0A357I9T7-F1
#
_entry.id   AF-A0A357I9T7-F1
#
_cell.length_a   1.000
_cell.length_b   1.000
_cell.length_c   1.000
_cell.angle_alpha   90.00
_cell.angle_beta   90.00
_cell.angle_gamma   90.00
#
_symmetry.space_group_name_H-M   'P 1'
#
loop_
_entity.id
_entity.type
_entity.pdbx_description
1 polymer ?
#
loop_
_entity_poly.entity_id
_entity_poly.type
_entity_poly.pdbx_seq_one_letter_code
_entity_poly.pdbx_strand_id
1 'polypeptide(L)'
;MQDDMLRMVLLCCDDTIPVASQLVFTLKTVCGLTVGEIAARLFTTEANVYKRLTRARNSLRTSSTIQNLTPTQCAARIPATQQVFYLLFTEGYLSVHAETALRRDLCAEALRLTQMLAEHPLGQTPSTYALLALMHLHIARMDARDDGRGGLLLLEEQDRSRWDQQHTGQGLA
;
A
#
# COMPACT_ATOMS: atom_id res chain seq x y z
N MET A 1 -16.61 6.98 5.50
CA MET A 1 -15.49 7.26 4.58
C MET A 1 -16.08 7.52 3.20
N GLN A 2 -15.73 8.64 2.56
CA GLN A 2 -16.35 9.09 1.30
C GLN A 2 -15.58 8.64 0.04
N ASP A 3 -14.33 8.17 0.17
CA ASP A 3 -13.54 7.68 -0.96
C ASP A 3 -13.83 6.21 -1.27
N ASP A 4 -14.14 5.95 -2.54
CA ASP A 4 -14.55 4.63 -3.01
C ASP A 4 -13.40 3.61 -2.98
N MET A 5 -12.16 4.03 -3.26
CA MET A 5 -11.02 3.11 -3.28
C MET A 5 -10.68 2.65 -1.87
N LEU A 6 -10.58 3.57 -0.92
CA LEU A 6 -10.34 3.26 0.49
C LEU A 6 -11.46 2.40 1.09
N ARG A 7 -12.72 2.68 0.73
CA ARG A 7 -13.85 1.83 1.09
C ARG A 7 -13.73 0.43 0.49
N MET A 8 -13.35 0.31 -0.78
CA MET A 8 -13.15 -0.97 -1.45
C MET A 8 -12.03 -1.78 -0.82
N VAL A 9 -10.90 -1.16 -0.44
CA VAL A 9 -9.81 -1.83 0.28
C VAL A 9 -10.32 -2.41 1.61
N LEU A 10 -11.04 -1.62 2.41
CA LEU A 10 -11.63 -2.09 3.67
C LEU A 10 -12.65 -3.23 3.47
N LEU A 11 -13.43 -3.19 2.40
CA LEU A 11 -14.35 -4.29 2.06
C LEU A 11 -13.59 -5.57 1.72
N CYS A 12 -12.47 -5.46 0.99
CA CYS A 12 -11.65 -6.59 0.57
C CYS A 12 -10.80 -7.19 1.70
N CYS A 13 -10.42 -6.39 2.70
CA CYS A 13 -9.73 -6.81 3.91
C CYS A 13 -10.66 -7.48 4.93
N ASP A 14 -11.50 -8.43 4.49
CA ASP A 14 -12.45 -9.13 5.34
C ASP A 14 -11.76 -10.08 6.33
N ASP A 15 -12.01 -9.90 7.62
CA ASP A 15 -11.43 -10.62 8.75
C ASP A 15 -11.75 -12.12 8.77
N THR A 16 -12.78 -12.55 8.05
CA THR A 16 -13.08 -13.99 7.85
C THR A 16 -12.13 -14.67 6.86
N ILE A 17 -11.36 -13.89 6.09
CA ILE A 17 -10.42 -14.37 5.09
C ILE A 17 -9.02 -14.35 5.70
N PRO A 18 -8.15 -15.36 5.49
CA PRO A 18 -6.77 -15.29 5.95
C PRO A 18 -6.06 -14.05 5.38
N VAL A 19 -5.33 -13.30 6.22
CA VAL A 19 -4.68 -12.02 5.88
C VAL A 19 -3.90 -12.10 4.56
N ALA A 20 -3.08 -13.14 4.37
CA ALA A 20 -2.31 -13.30 3.13
C ALA A 20 -3.17 -13.38 1.87
N SER A 21 -4.40 -13.90 1.96
CA SER A 21 -5.37 -13.93 0.85
C SER A 21 -6.08 -12.59 0.67
N GLN A 22 -6.36 -11.86 1.76
CA GLN A 22 -6.87 -10.48 1.72
C GLN A 22 -5.89 -9.57 0.96
N LEU A 23 -4.60 -9.61 1.31
CA LEU A 23 -3.55 -8.81 0.69
C LEU A 23 -3.46 -9.09 -0.81
N VAL A 24 -3.36 -10.37 -1.19
CA VAL A 24 -3.28 -10.80 -2.59
C VAL A 24 -4.50 -10.31 -3.38
N PHE A 25 -5.71 -10.51 -2.85
CA PHE A 25 -6.93 -10.14 -3.55
C PHE A 25 -7.03 -8.63 -3.75
N THR A 26 -6.73 -7.86 -2.70
CA THR A 26 -6.84 -6.40 -2.71
C THR A 26 -5.79 -5.76 -3.61
N LEU A 27 -4.52 -6.17 -3.48
CA LEU A 27 -3.44 -5.68 -4.34
C LEU A 27 -3.70 -5.99 -5.81
N LYS A 28 -4.24 -7.17 -6.12
CA LYS A 28 -4.52 -7.56 -7.51
C LYS A 28 -5.74 -6.83 -8.08
N THR A 29 -6.83 -6.78 -7.33
CA THR A 29 -8.15 -6.42 -7.85
C THR A 29 -8.45 -4.94 -7.69
N VAL A 30 -7.99 -4.34 -6.59
CA VAL A 30 -8.23 -2.92 -6.27
C VAL A 30 -7.03 -2.07 -6.67
N CYS A 31 -5.82 -2.49 -6.32
CA CYS A 31 -4.60 -1.71 -6.60
C CYS A 31 -3.97 -1.99 -7.98
N GLY A 32 -4.43 -3.03 -8.69
CA GLY A 32 -4.00 -3.32 -10.06
C GLY A 32 -2.64 -4.00 -10.20
N LEU A 33 -1.99 -4.45 -9.12
CA LEU A 33 -0.67 -5.09 -9.20
C LEU A 33 -0.72 -6.41 -10.01
N THR A 34 0.37 -6.74 -10.66
CA THR A 34 0.57 -8.01 -11.35
C THR A 34 0.81 -9.15 -10.35
N VAL A 35 0.65 -10.38 -10.82
CA VAL A 35 0.89 -11.56 -9.98
C VAL A 35 2.38 -11.65 -9.59
N GLY A 36 3.29 -11.30 -10.51
CA GLY A 36 4.73 -11.27 -10.27
C GLY A 36 5.13 -10.22 -9.22
N GLU A 37 4.59 -9.01 -9.32
CA GLU A 37 4.79 -7.95 -8.31
C GLU A 37 4.34 -8.43 -6.92
N ILE A 38 3.13 -8.98 -6.82
CA ILE A 38 2.58 -9.47 -5.55
C ILE A 38 3.42 -10.63 -5.01
N ALA A 39 3.85 -11.56 -5.87
CA ALA A 39 4.70 -12.68 -5.48
C ALA A 39 6.03 -12.21 -4.88
N ALA A 40 6.67 -11.24 -5.52
CA ALA A 40 7.91 -10.64 -5.04
C ALA A 40 7.73 -9.89 -3.71
N ARG A 41 6.70 -9.04 -3.60
CA ARG A 41 6.42 -8.26 -2.37
C ARG A 41 6.02 -9.12 -1.17
N LEU A 42 5.39 -10.28 -1.42
CA LEU A 42 4.97 -11.22 -0.37
C LEU A 42 5.93 -12.39 -0.19
N PHE A 43 7.11 -12.37 -0.83
CA PHE A 43 8.11 -13.43 -0.79
C PHE A 43 7.51 -14.83 -1.00
N THR A 44 6.71 -14.98 -2.06
CA THR A 44 6.01 -16.22 -2.37
C THR A 44 6.05 -16.51 -3.88
N THR A 45 5.51 -17.65 -4.29
CA THR A 45 5.46 -18.03 -5.71
C THR A 45 4.19 -17.50 -6.37
N GLU A 46 4.23 -17.23 -7.68
CA GLU A 46 3.05 -16.86 -8.44
C GLU A 46 1.92 -17.91 -8.32
N ALA A 47 2.27 -19.20 -8.28
CA ALA A 47 1.31 -20.29 -8.06
C ALA A 47 0.57 -20.14 -6.72
N ASN A 48 1.27 -19.70 -5.65
CA ASN A 48 0.63 -19.43 -4.36
C ASN A 48 -0.24 -18.16 -4.41
N VAL A 49 0.17 -17.13 -5.15
CA VAL A 49 -0.65 -15.93 -5.38
C VAL A 49 -1.97 -16.32 -6.07
N TYR A 50 -1.93 -17.10 -7.16
CA TYR A 50 -3.14 -17.58 -7.83
C TYR A 50 -4.06 -18.38 -6.89
N LYS A 51 -3.51 -19.30 -6.10
CA LYS A 51 -4.29 -20.07 -5.11
C LYS A 51 -4.97 -19.16 -4.09
N ARG A 52 -4.25 -18.16 -3.56
CA ARG A 52 -4.78 -17.19 -2.59
C ARG A 52 -5.87 -16.31 -3.19
N LEU A 53 -5.66 -15.84 -4.42
CA LEU A 53 -6.63 -15.04 -5.17
C LEU A 53 -7.96 -15.79 -5.35
N THR A 54 -7.90 -17.06 -5.76
CA THR A 54 -9.10 -17.90 -5.90
C THR A 54 -9.81 -18.14 -4.57
N ARG A 55 -9.06 -18.41 -3.49
CA ARG A 55 -9.65 -18.60 -2.15
C ARG A 55 -10.37 -17.34 -1.67
N ALA A 56 -9.72 -16.18 -1.75
CA ALA A 56 -10.32 -14.91 -1.34
C ALA A 56 -11.60 -14.61 -2.15
N ARG A 57 -11.57 -14.81 -3.47
CA ARG A 57 -12.77 -14.65 -4.34
C ARG A 57 -13.92 -15.52 -3.88
N ASN A 58 -13.65 -16.79 -3.58
CA ASN A 58 -14.69 -17.73 -3.14
C ASN A 58 -15.27 -17.31 -1.78
N SER A 59 -14.42 -16.91 -0.83
CA SER A 59 -14.87 -16.43 0.48
C SER A 59 -15.70 -15.15 0.39
N LEU A 60 -15.28 -14.19 -0.44
CA LEU A 60 -16.02 -12.93 -0.63
C LEU A 60 -17.38 -13.14 -1.32
N ARG A 61 -17.49 -14.10 -2.25
CA ARG A 61 -18.77 -14.44 -2.90
C ARG A 61 -19.81 -14.96 -1.90
N THR A 62 -19.36 -15.62 -0.84
CA THR A 62 -20.25 -16.14 0.22
C THR A 62 -20.44 -15.16 1.37
N SER A 63 -19.71 -14.04 1.38
CA SER A 63 -19.79 -13.01 2.43
C SER A 63 -20.94 -12.05 2.14
N SER A 64 -21.85 -11.90 3.11
CA SER A 64 -22.97 -10.95 3.04
C SER A 64 -22.57 -9.51 3.41
N THR A 65 -21.30 -9.29 3.79
CA THR A 65 -20.79 -8.04 4.39
C THR A 65 -20.62 -6.88 3.39
N ILE A 66 -20.95 -7.07 2.11
CA ILE A 66 -20.61 -6.14 1.03
C ILE A 66 -21.32 -4.78 1.15
N GLN A 67 -22.47 -4.68 1.81
CA GLN A 67 -23.29 -3.47 1.75
C GLN A 67 -22.86 -2.37 2.73
N ASN A 68 -22.62 -2.67 4.02
CA ASN A 68 -22.22 -1.66 5.01
C ASN A 68 -21.33 -2.26 6.11
N LEU A 69 -20.11 -1.72 6.25
CA LEU A 69 -19.23 -2.05 7.38
C LEU A 69 -19.63 -1.24 8.61
N THR A 70 -19.81 -1.93 9.73
CA THR A 70 -19.92 -1.27 11.04
C THR A 70 -18.58 -0.64 11.44
N PRO A 71 -18.56 0.39 12.32
CA PRO A 71 -17.31 0.97 12.81
C PRO A 71 -16.35 -0.06 13.42
N THR A 72 -16.87 -1.05 14.14
CA THR A 72 -16.08 -2.15 14.72
C THR A 72 -15.45 -3.03 13.64
N GLN A 73 -16.20 -3.38 12.58
CA GLN A 73 -15.65 -4.13 11.45
C GLN A 73 -14.60 -3.31 10.72
N CYS A 74 -14.84 -2.02 10.46
CA CYS A 74 -13.81 -1.14 9.88
C CYS A 74 -12.53 -1.16 10.71
N ALA A 75 -12.64 -0.95 12.03
CA ALA A 75 -11.48 -0.93 12.92
C ALA A 75 -10.69 -2.24 12.91
N ALA A 76 -11.37 -3.40 12.91
CA ALA A 76 -10.73 -4.72 12.84
C ALA A 76 -9.93 -4.94 11.54
N ARG A 77 -10.29 -4.24 10.46
CA ARG A 77 -9.70 -4.40 9.13
C ARG A 77 -8.58 -3.40 8.82
N ILE A 78 -8.38 -2.41 9.69
CA ILE A 78 -7.31 -1.41 9.54
C ILE A 78 -5.91 -2.04 9.45
N PRO A 79 -5.52 -3.03 10.27
CA PRO A 79 -4.17 -3.59 10.17
C PRO A 79 -3.86 -4.20 8.79
N ALA A 80 -4.81 -4.90 8.18
CA ALA A 80 -4.64 -5.45 6.84
C ALA A 80 -4.66 -4.35 5.77
N THR A 81 -5.49 -3.32 5.95
CA THR A 81 -5.55 -2.13 5.07
C THR A 81 -4.21 -1.39 5.04
N GLN A 82 -3.60 -1.16 6.21
CA GLN A 82 -2.28 -0.56 6.34
C GLN A 82 -1.20 -1.40 5.63
N GLN A 83 -1.27 -2.73 5.72
CA GLN A 83 -0.36 -3.62 4.99
C GLN A 83 -0.54 -3.51 3.47
N VAL A 84 -1.76 -3.38 2.96
CA VAL A 84 -2.01 -3.13 1.53
C VAL A 84 -1.34 -1.82 1.10
N PHE A 85 -1.51 -0.73 1.85
CA PHE A 85 -0.90 0.56 1.52
C PHE A 85 0.63 0.52 1.58
N TYR A 86 1.18 -0.14 2.60
CA TYR A 86 2.61 -0.36 2.68
C TYR A 86 3.16 -1.12 1.48
N LEU A 87 2.49 -2.21 1.06
CA LEU A 87 2.93 -3.03 -0.08
C LEU A 87 2.79 -2.30 -1.41
N LEU A 88 1.70 -1.52 -1.59
CA LEU A 88 1.51 -0.64 -2.75
C LEU A 88 2.61 0.41 -2.84
N PHE A 89 2.90 1.08 -1.72
CA PHE A 89 3.98 2.04 -1.63
C PHE A 89 5.35 1.40 -1.89
N THR A 90 5.59 0.21 -1.34
CA THR A 90 6.86 -0.52 -1.50
C THR A 90 7.09 -0.93 -2.95
N GLU A 91 6.05 -1.36 -3.66
CA GLU A 91 6.14 -1.60 -5.12
C GLU A 91 6.37 -0.30 -5.89
N GLY A 92 5.77 0.81 -5.46
CA GLY A 92 6.04 2.13 -6.04
C GLY A 92 7.47 2.61 -5.85
N TYR A 93 7.99 2.48 -4.64
CA TYR A 93 9.26 3.07 -4.21
C TYR A 93 10.49 2.25 -4.62
N LEU A 94 10.30 0.97 -4.91
CA LEU A 94 11.34 0.05 -5.36
C LEU A 94 10.68 -1.03 -6.24
N SER A 95 10.29 -0.66 -7.45
CA SER A 95 9.58 -1.59 -8.33
C SER A 95 10.45 -2.78 -8.71
N VAL A 96 9.80 -3.92 -8.91
CA VAL A 96 10.46 -5.11 -9.48
C VAL A 96 10.71 -4.99 -10.99
N HIS A 97 10.15 -3.98 -11.64
CA HIS A 97 10.34 -3.74 -13.07
C HIS A 97 11.71 -3.11 -13.33
N ALA A 98 12.50 -3.73 -14.20
CA ALA A 98 13.84 -3.27 -14.53
C ALA A 98 13.86 -1.91 -15.24
N GLU A 99 12.82 -1.58 -15.99
CA GLU A 99 12.73 -0.35 -16.81
C GLU A 99 12.24 0.87 -16.02
N THR A 100 11.67 0.67 -14.83
CA THR A 100 11.10 1.76 -14.03
C THR A 100 11.22 1.43 -12.56
N ALA A 101 12.36 1.77 -11.96
CA ALA A 101 12.61 1.47 -10.55
C ALA A 101 11.74 2.30 -9.58
N LEU A 102 11.23 3.46 -10.03
CA LEU A 102 10.35 4.37 -9.28
C LEU A 102 9.02 4.57 -10.00
N ARG A 103 7.93 4.05 -9.43
CA ARG A 103 6.55 4.27 -9.89
C ARG A 103 5.86 5.27 -8.97
N ARG A 104 6.05 6.54 -9.32
CA ARG A 104 5.65 7.72 -8.54
C ARG A 104 4.14 7.79 -8.32
N ASP A 105 3.38 7.33 -9.31
CA ASP A 105 1.92 7.18 -9.26
C ASP A 105 1.48 6.26 -8.12
N LEU A 106 2.10 5.09 -7.98
CA LEU A 106 1.79 4.15 -6.90
C LEU A 106 2.16 4.71 -5.52
N CYS A 107 3.31 5.39 -5.41
CA CYS A 107 3.71 6.05 -4.16
C CYS A 107 2.73 7.15 -3.76
N ALA A 108 2.34 7.99 -4.72
CA ALA A 108 1.40 9.08 -4.48
C ALA A 108 0.02 8.55 -4.05
N GLU A 109 -0.47 7.49 -4.70
CA GLU A 109 -1.76 6.90 -4.35
C GLU A 109 -1.72 6.22 -2.98
N ALA A 110 -0.66 5.48 -2.66
CA ALA A 110 -0.52 4.88 -1.33
C ALA A 110 -0.42 5.94 -0.21
N LEU A 111 0.30 7.04 -0.47
CA LEU A 111 0.36 8.18 0.46
C LEU A 111 -1.02 8.81 0.64
N ARG A 112 -1.73 9.08 -0.45
CA ARG A 112 -3.08 9.65 -0.43
C ARG A 112 -4.05 8.80 0.39
N LEU A 113 -4.09 7.49 0.14
CA LEU A 113 -4.95 6.56 0.87
C LEU A 113 -4.59 6.47 2.37
N THR A 114 -3.29 6.51 2.68
CA THR A 114 -2.82 6.50 4.07
C THR A 114 -3.17 7.79 4.81
N GLN A 115 -3.03 8.95 4.15
CA GLN A 115 -3.45 10.26 4.66
C GLN A 115 -4.95 10.27 4.95
N MET A 116 -5.77 9.81 4.02
CA MET A 116 -7.23 9.73 4.22
C MET A 116 -7.63 8.79 5.35
N LEU A 117 -6.87 7.70 5.56
CA LEU A 117 -7.06 6.83 6.70
C LEU A 117 -6.70 7.57 8.01
N ALA A 118 -5.59 8.30 8.04
CA ALA A 118 -5.13 9.08 9.21
C ALA A 118 -6.12 10.19 9.60
N GLU A 119 -6.78 10.81 8.62
CA GLU A 119 -7.79 11.85 8.86
C GLU A 119 -9.13 11.29 9.38
N HIS A 120 -9.40 10.01 9.16
CA HIS A 120 -10.64 9.39 9.61
C HIS A 120 -10.55 8.95 11.09
N PRO A 121 -11.57 9.18 11.94
CA PRO A 121 -11.51 8.86 13.38
C PRO A 121 -11.10 7.42 13.71
N LEU A 122 -11.53 6.45 12.90
CA LEU A 122 -11.15 5.05 13.10
C LEU A 122 -9.68 4.75 12.77
N GLY A 123 -9.08 5.52 11.86
CA GLY A 123 -7.71 5.33 11.38
C GLY A 123 -6.67 6.14 12.13
N GLN A 124 -7.04 6.92 13.14
CA GLN A 124 -6.14 7.68 14.02
C GLN A 124 -5.41 6.76 15.01
N THR A 125 -4.65 5.80 14.50
CA THR A 125 -3.85 4.86 15.30
C THR A 125 -2.36 5.18 15.16
N PRO A 126 -1.53 4.85 16.18
CA PRO A 126 -0.08 5.03 16.09
C PRO A 126 0.53 4.35 14.85
N SER A 127 0.01 3.20 14.43
CA SER A 127 0.51 2.50 13.24
C SER A 127 0.15 3.21 11.93
N THR A 128 -0.98 3.90 11.84
CA THR A 128 -1.31 4.71 10.65
C THR A 128 -0.37 5.90 10.54
N TYR A 129 -0.14 6.62 11.64
CA TYR A 129 0.79 7.76 11.63
C TYR A 129 2.23 7.33 11.36
N ALA A 130 2.68 6.20 11.93
CA ALA A 130 3.99 5.65 11.62
C ALA A 130 4.15 5.28 10.14
N LEU A 131 3.10 4.71 9.52
CA LEU A 131 3.10 4.40 8.09
C LEU A 131 3.14 5.67 7.24
N LEU A 132 2.35 6.68 7.59
CA LEU A 132 2.32 7.97 6.91
C LEU A 132 3.68 8.68 6.99
N ALA A 133 4.28 8.71 8.18
CA ALA A 133 5.61 9.26 8.41
C ALA A 133 6.68 8.54 7.57
N LEU A 134 6.64 7.19 7.54
CA LEU A 134 7.53 6.40 6.69
C LEU A 134 7.38 6.78 5.22
N MET A 135 6.15 6.86 4.70
CA MET A 135 5.92 7.22 3.30
C MET A 135 6.45 8.62 2.97
N HIS A 136 6.20 9.60 3.85
CA HIS A 136 6.72 10.96 3.68
C HIS A 136 8.25 11.03 3.68
N LEU A 137 8.92 10.38 4.65
CA LEU A 137 10.39 10.35 4.72
C LEU A 137 11.02 9.64 3.53
N HIS A 138 10.35 8.64 2.97
CA HIS A 138 10.77 7.97 1.74
C HIS A 138 10.56 8.89 0.53
N ILE A 139 9.38 9.49 0.38
CA ILE A 139 9.07 10.42 -0.73
C ILE A 139 10.03 11.60 -0.72
N ALA A 140 10.41 12.11 0.45
CA ALA A 140 11.35 13.22 0.60
C ALA A 140 12.66 13.01 -0.16
N ARG A 141 13.07 11.74 -0.33
CA ARG A 141 14.32 11.36 -1.00
C ARG A 141 14.14 10.92 -2.45
N MET A 142 12.90 10.79 -2.92
CA MET A 142 12.58 10.08 -4.17
C MET A 142 13.26 10.71 -5.39
N ASP A 143 13.29 12.05 -5.48
CA ASP A 143 13.92 12.75 -6.60
C ASP A 143 15.44 12.65 -6.60
N ALA A 144 16.05 12.55 -5.42
CA ALA A 144 17.49 12.36 -5.29
C ALA A 144 17.93 10.94 -5.63
N ARG A 145 17.00 9.97 -5.65
CA ARG A 145 17.29 8.55 -5.97
C ARG A 145 17.30 8.24 -7.46
N ASP A 146 16.74 9.10 -8.29
CA ASP A 146 16.63 8.87 -9.73
C ASP A 146 17.96 9.20 -10.42
N ASP A 147 18.53 8.23 -11.15
CA ASP A 147 19.76 8.42 -11.93
C ASP A 147 19.52 9.10 -13.30
N GLY A 148 18.27 9.42 -13.62
CA GLY A 148 17.85 10.01 -14.89
C GLY A 148 17.78 9.02 -16.05
N ARG A 149 18.00 7.73 -15.81
CA ARG A 149 17.97 6.63 -16.78
C ARG A 149 17.00 5.51 -16.38
N GLY A 150 16.17 5.74 -15.36
CA GLY A 150 15.20 4.78 -14.84
C GLY A 150 15.76 3.86 -13.74
N GLY A 151 17.02 4.04 -13.35
CA GLY A 151 17.70 3.33 -12.28
C GLY A 151 17.66 4.07 -10.94
N LEU A 152 18.39 3.53 -9.95
CA LEU A 152 18.47 4.07 -8.60
C LEU A 152 19.90 4.39 -8.20
N LEU A 153 20.11 5.56 -7.63
CA LEU A 153 21.34 5.98 -6.98
C LEU A 153 21.46 5.42 -5.56
N LEU A 154 22.67 5.01 -5.17
CA LEU A 154 23.00 4.63 -3.79
C LEU A 154 22.89 5.83 -2.86
N LEU A 155 22.78 5.59 -1.54
CA LEU A 155 22.55 6.67 -0.57
C LEU A 155 23.67 7.71 -0.55
N GLU A 156 24.91 7.25 -0.72
CA GLU A 156 26.12 8.08 -0.80
C GLU A 156 26.21 8.91 -2.09
N GLU A 157 25.49 8.51 -3.14
CA GLU A 157 25.45 9.19 -4.45
C GLU A 157 24.30 10.20 -4.54
N GLN A 158 23.34 10.15 -3.61
CA GLN A 158 22.18 11.03 -3.57
C GLN A 158 22.59 12.45 -3.15
N ASP A 159 22.28 13.44 -4.00
CA ASP A 159 22.39 14.86 -3.63
C ASP A 159 21.33 15.22 -2.59
N ARG A 160 21.77 15.41 -1.33
CA ARG A 160 20.90 15.72 -0.20
C ARG A 160 20.28 17.11 -0.27
N SER A 161 20.84 18.03 -1.07
CA SER A 161 20.23 19.35 -1.29
C SER A 161 18.91 19.26 -2.06
N ARG A 162 18.69 18.15 -2.78
CA ARG A 162 17.47 17.84 -3.53
C ARG A 162 16.40 17.13 -2.69
N TRP A 163 16.64 16.90 -1.39
CA TRP A 163 15.64 16.26 -0.54
C TRP A 163 14.51 17.25 -0.23
N ASP A 164 13.28 16.80 -0.43
CA ASP A 164 12.08 17.58 -0.18
C ASP A 164 11.91 17.81 1.32
N GLN A 165 12.11 19.07 1.73
CA GLN A 165 12.02 19.49 3.13
C GLN A 165 10.58 19.53 3.63
N GLN A 166 9.59 19.74 2.75
CA GLN A 166 8.18 19.70 3.13
C GLN A 166 7.79 18.28 3.52
N HIS A 167 8.13 17.28 2.71
CA HIS A 167 7.89 15.88 3.05
C HIS A 167 8.70 15.44 4.27
N THR A 168 9.93 15.93 4.43
CA THR A 168 10.70 15.69 5.66
C THR A 168 9.97 16.22 6.89
N GLY A 169 9.46 17.46 6.84
CA GLY A 169 8.70 18.07 7.93
C GLY A 169 7.43 17.30 8.27
N GLN A 170 6.64 16.90 7.26
CA GLN A 170 5.44 16.08 7.45
C GLN A 170 5.74 14.71 8.08
N GLY A 171 6.88 14.12 7.73
CA GLY A 171 7.29 12.83 8.29
C GLY A 171 7.77 12.88 9.75
N LEU A 172 8.09 14.06 10.27
CA LEU A 172 8.60 14.25 11.64
C LEU A 172 7.58 14.89 12.60
N ALA A 173 6.46 15.40 12.07
CA ALA A 173 5.37 16.01 12.84
C ALA A 173 4.54 14.97 13.59
#